data_AF-A0A4Y2L2E1-F1
#
_entry.id   AF-A0A4Y2L2E1-F1
#
_cell.length_a   1.000
_cell.length_b   1.000
_cell.length_c   1.000
_cell.angle_alpha   90.00
_cell.angle_beta   90.00
_cell.angle_gamma   90.00
#
_symmetry.space_group_name_H-M   'P 1'
#
loop_
_entity.id
_entity.type
_entity.pdbx_description
1 polymer ?
#
loop_
_entity_poly.entity_id
_entity_poly.type
_entity_poly.pdbx_seq_one_letter_code
_entity_poly.pdbx_strand_id
1 'polypeptide(L)'
;MPHSAVVRTDKETTKVRMVFDSSSKGKGHKSLNDCLTPGPPLNPRILDVLLRFREFEYAFCSDIQGAFLTIGIAEEDRDYLKFFWFPDKQDSKSYKILRKTRVPLGVTSSPFMLAANIKYHIRKYKQERS
;
A
#
# COMPACT_ATOMS: atom_id res chain seq x y z
N MET A 1 -5.50 4.59 12.89
CA MET A 1 -4.98 5.34 11.71
C MET A 1 -5.99 6.40 11.31
N PRO A 2 -5.59 7.68 11.34
CA PRO A 2 -6.35 8.77 10.70
C PRO A 2 -6.54 8.50 9.21
N HIS A 3 -7.68 8.91 8.68
CA HIS A 3 -7.99 8.75 7.27
C HIS A 3 -8.83 9.93 6.76
N SER A 4 -8.78 10.15 5.46
CA SER A 4 -9.57 11.19 4.79
C SER A 4 -10.00 10.73 3.42
N ALA A 5 -11.19 11.16 3.00
CA ALA A 5 -11.68 10.92 1.66
C ALA A 5 -11.12 11.99 0.71
N VAL A 6 -10.39 11.56 -0.32
CA VAL A 6 -9.97 12.41 -1.43
C VAL A 6 -10.95 12.19 -2.57
N VAL A 7 -11.70 13.24 -2.92
CA VAL A 7 -12.62 13.24 -4.06
C VAL A 7 -11.86 13.67 -5.30
N ARG A 8 -11.88 12.83 -6.34
CA ARG A 8 -11.29 13.06 -7.65
C ARG A 8 -12.40 13.28 -8.65
N THR A 9 -12.73 14.55 -8.88
CA THR A 9 -13.76 14.95 -9.85
C THR A 9 -13.35 14.70 -11.30
N ASP A 10 -12.04 14.51 -11.55
CA ASP A 10 -11.39 14.23 -12.83
C ASP A 10 -11.39 12.73 -13.23
N LYS A 11 -11.90 11.83 -12.38
CA LYS A 11 -11.89 10.38 -12.63
C LYS A 11 -13.30 9.83 -12.84
N GLU A 12 -13.48 9.08 -13.93
CA GLU A 12 -14.76 8.43 -14.23
C GLU A 12 -15.05 7.24 -13.29
N THR A 13 -14.06 6.37 -13.05
CA THR A 13 -14.25 5.08 -12.37
C THR A 13 -13.94 5.08 -10.88
N THR A 14 -13.06 5.97 -10.39
CA THR A 14 -12.70 6.05 -8.96
C THR A 14 -12.78 7.48 -8.46
N LYS A 15 -14.01 7.96 -8.29
CA LYS A 15 -14.33 9.34 -7.86
C LYS A 15 -13.95 9.64 -6.42
N VAL A 16 -13.83 8.63 -5.55
CA VAL A 16 -13.44 8.82 -4.14
C VAL A 16 -12.38 7.78 -3.77
N ARG A 17 -11.32 8.22 -3.08
CA ARG A 17 -10.28 7.35 -2.52
C ARG A 17 -10.07 7.66 -1.05
N MET A 18 -10.00 6.61 -0.25
CA MET A 18 -9.62 6.71 1.16
C MET A 18 -8.09 6.78 1.25
N VAL A 19 -7.57 7.87 1.81
CA VAL A 19 -6.15 8.03 2.14
C VAL A 19 -5.97 7.84 3.63
N PHE A 20 -4.99 7.03 4.01
CA PHE A 20 -4.63 6.82 5.41
C PHE A 20 -3.34 7.57 5.71
N ASP A 21 -3.35 8.34 6.79
CA ASP A 21 -2.17 9.03 7.29
C ASP A 21 -1.56 8.23 8.44
N SER A 22 -0.57 7.42 8.12
CA SER A 22 0.20 6.65 9.10
C SER A 22 1.36 7.44 9.71
N SER A 23 1.59 8.67 9.23
CA SER A 23 2.61 9.59 9.75
C SER A 23 2.05 10.59 10.78
N SER A 24 0.73 10.66 10.90
CA SER A 24 0.06 11.47 11.91
C SER A 24 0.51 11.09 13.32
N LYS A 25 0.80 12.10 14.13
CA LYS A 25 1.32 11.96 15.49
C LYS A 25 0.53 12.83 16.47
N GLY A 26 0.22 12.25 17.63
CA GLY A 26 -0.26 13.01 18.78
C GLY A 26 0.88 13.81 19.41
N LYS A 27 0.55 14.85 20.18
CA LYS A 27 1.54 15.65 20.92
C LYS A 27 2.33 14.73 21.85
N GLY A 28 3.65 14.63 21.64
CA GLY A 28 4.54 13.78 22.44
C GLY A 28 4.50 12.28 22.10
N HIS A 29 3.75 11.85 21.09
CA HIS A 29 3.63 10.46 20.69
C HIS A 29 4.30 10.18 19.33
N LYS A 30 4.69 8.91 19.11
CA LYS A 30 5.17 8.41 17.83
C LYS A 30 4.00 8.13 16.88
N SER A 31 4.22 8.29 15.59
CA SER A 31 3.31 7.82 14.54
C SER A 31 3.46 6.32 14.31
N LEU A 32 2.54 5.71 13.55
CA LEU A 32 2.69 4.32 13.14
C LEU A 32 3.95 4.14 12.28
N ASN A 33 4.24 5.08 11.37
CA ASN A 33 5.43 5.02 10.54
C ASN A 33 6.75 5.13 11.33
N ASP A 34 6.76 5.83 12.46
CA ASP A 34 7.95 5.90 13.34
C ASP A 34 8.23 4.57 14.05
N CYS A 35 7.22 3.71 14.17
CA CYS A 35 7.30 2.41 14.81
C CYS A 35 7.56 1.26 13.83
N LEU A 36 7.45 1.50 12.52
CA LEU A 36 7.59 0.50 11.48
C LEU A 36 8.92 0.62 10.75
N THR A 37 9.57 -0.51 10.51
CA THR A 37 10.79 -0.56 9.70
C THR A 37 10.41 -0.51 8.22
N PRO A 38 10.90 0.47 7.42
CA PRO A 38 10.56 0.60 6.00
C PRO A 38 11.04 -0.59 5.14
N GLY A 39 12.05 -1.32 5.61
CA GLY A 39 12.72 -2.37 4.86
C GLY A 39 13.75 -1.82 3.86
N PRO A 40 14.60 -2.68 3.30
CA PRO A 40 15.60 -2.28 2.32
C PRO A 40 14.96 -1.85 0.99
N PRO A 41 15.54 -0.89 0.25
CA PRO A 41 15.02 -0.49 -1.04
C PRO A 41 15.20 -1.62 -2.05
N LEU A 42 14.08 -2.21 -2.49
CA LEU A 42 14.08 -3.29 -3.48
C LEU A 42 13.70 -2.84 -4.89
N ASN A 43 13.27 -1.58 -5.05
CA ASN A 43 12.91 -1.03 -6.35
C ASN A 43 14.15 -0.91 -7.24
N PRO A 44 14.05 -1.31 -8.52
CA PRO A 44 15.16 -1.13 -9.46
C PRO A 44 15.42 0.36 -9.67
N ARG A 45 16.66 0.72 -10.00
CA ARG A 45 16.99 2.11 -10.38
C ARG A 45 16.27 2.44 -11.68
N ILE A 46 15.65 3.61 -11.74
CA ILE A 46 14.88 4.04 -12.91
C ILE A 46 15.72 4.04 -14.20
N LEU A 47 16.99 4.45 -14.11
CA LEU A 47 17.92 4.42 -15.24
C LEU A 47 18.14 3.00 -15.75
N ASP A 48 18.33 2.02 -14.86
CA ASP A 48 18.52 0.62 -15.25
C ASP A 48 17.27 0.07 -15.96
N VAL A 49 16.07 0.46 -15.52
CA VAL A 49 14.81 0.09 -16.17
C VAL A 49 14.71 0.69 -17.56
N LEU A 50 15.02 1.98 -17.71
CA LEU A 50 14.95 2.70 -18.99
C LEU A 50 15.96 2.17 -20.01
N LEU A 51 17.18 1.81 -19.56
CA LEU A 51 18.20 1.21 -20.43
C LEU A 51 17.75 -0.15 -20.96
N ARG A 52 17.23 -1.04 -20.08
CA ARG A 52 16.70 -2.35 -20.51
C ARG A 52 15.50 -2.22 -21.45
N PHE A 53 14.68 -1.20 -21.27
CA PHE A 53 13.56 -0.91 -22.17
C PHE A 53 14.00 -0.57 -23.59
N ARG A 54 15.22 -0.05 -23.77
CA ARG A 54 15.80 0.30 -25.08
C ARG A 54 16.69 -0.78 -25.66
N GLU A 55 17.01 -1.82 -24.88
CA GLU A 55 17.93 -2.89 -25.28
C GLU A 55 17.31 -3.83 -26.32
N PHE A 56 15.99 -4.01 -26.29
CA PHE A 56 15.27 -4.90 -27.18
C PHE A 56 14.29 -4.14 -28.07
N GLU A 57 14.02 -4.67 -29.26
CA GLU A 57 13.06 -4.10 -30.23
C GLU A 57 11.63 -4.05 -29.68
N TYR A 58 11.28 -5.01 -28.81
CA TYR A 58 9.95 -5.14 -28.22
C TYR A 58 10.03 -5.12 -26.70
N ALA A 59 9.14 -4.35 -26.06
CA ALA A 59 9.01 -4.28 -24.61
C ALA A 59 7.56 -4.50 -24.17
N PHE A 60 7.38 -5.26 -23.08
CA PHE A 60 6.07 -5.50 -22.48
C PHE A 60 5.90 -4.65 -21.21
N CYS A 61 4.79 -3.92 -21.14
CA CYS A 61 4.38 -3.14 -19.98
C CYS A 61 3.07 -3.68 -19.44
N SER A 62 2.93 -3.73 -18.11
CA SER A 62 1.66 -4.03 -17.46
C SER A 62 1.57 -3.28 -16.14
N ASP A 63 0.37 -2.88 -15.75
CA ASP A 63 0.07 -2.29 -14.45
C ASP A 63 -0.72 -3.30 -13.60
N ILE A 64 -0.29 -3.48 -12.35
CA ILE A 64 -0.99 -4.34 -11.40
C ILE A 64 -1.97 -3.46 -10.61
N GLN A 65 -3.18 -3.33 -11.14
CA GLN A 65 -4.22 -2.54 -10.49
C GLN A 65 -4.46 -3.05 -9.06
N GLY A 66 -4.30 -2.16 -8.08
CA GLY A 66 -4.53 -2.49 -6.68
C GLY A 66 -3.53 -3.48 -6.10
N ALA A 67 -2.28 -3.48 -6.57
CA ALA A 67 -1.24 -4.45 -6.15
C ALA A 67 -1.10 -4.61 -4.62
N PHE A 68 -1.21 -3.55 -3.82
CA PHE A 68 -1.14 -3.67 -2.36
C PHE A 68 -2.31 -4.48 -1.76
N LEU A 69 -3.48 -4.46 -2.41
CA LEU A 69 -4.68 -5.16 -1.95
C LEU A 69 -4.61 -6.67 -2.16
N THR A 70 -3.67 -7.17 -2.98
CA THR A 70 -3.46 -8.61 -3.17
C THR A 70 -2.66 -9.22 -2.02
N ILE A 71 -1.92 -8.40 -1.27
CA ILE A 71 -1.04 -8.84 -0.18
C ILE A 71 -1.82 -8.84 1.14
N GLY A 72 -1.93 -10.02 1.75
CA GLY A 72 -2.56 -10.19 3.07
C GLY A 72 -1.67 -9.74 4.22
N ILE A 73 -2.29 -9.18 5.26
CA ILE A 73 -1.65 -8.89 6.55
C ILE A 73 -1.94 -10.05 7.51
N ALA A 74 -0.90 -10.49 8.23
CA ALA A 74 -0.99 -11.50 9.27
C ALA A 74 -1.99 -11.08 10.35
N GLU A 75 -2.76 -12.02 10.90
CA GLU A 75 -3.90 -11.69 11.76
C GLU A 75 -3.50 -10.92 13.01
N GLU A 76 -2.35 -11.28 13.60
CA GLU A 76 -1.72 -10.61 14.73
C GLU A 76 -1.37 -9.14 14.48
N ASP A 77 -1.03 -8.77 13.24
CA ASP A 77 -0.62 -7.41 12.88
C ASP A 77 -1.80 -6.49 12.51
N ARG A 78 -2.98 -7.06 12.20
CA ARG A 78 -4.15 -6.28 11.76
C ARG A 78 -4.62 -5.28 12.81
N ASP A 79 -4.31 -5.56 14.08
CA ASP A 79 -4.70 -4.72 15.21
C ASP A 79 -3.99 -3.36 15.21
N TYR A 80 -2.81 -3.25 14.60
CA TYR A 80 -2.08 -1.99 14.42
C TYR A 80 -2.65 -1.13 13.28
N LEU A 81 -3.47 -1.73 12.40
CA LEU A 81 -4.06 -1.08 11.23
C LEU A 81 -5.55 -0.75 11.42
N LYS A 82 -5.97 -0.52 12.67
CA LYS A 82 -7.33 -0.10 13.01
C LYS A 82 -7.60 1.34 12.59
N PHE A 83 -8.82 1.62 12.18
CA PHE A 83 -9.32 2.97 11.93
C PHE A 83 -10.78 3.10 12.33
N PHE A 84 -11.18 4.30 12.70
CA PHE A 84 -12.58 4.63 12.96
C PHE A 84 -13.31 4.83 11.62
N TRP A 85 -14.55 4.37 11.53
CA TRP A 85 -15.45 4.60 10.41
C TRP A 85 -16.71 5.26 10.95
N PHE A 86 -17.08 6.39 10.36
CA PHE A 86 -18.25 7.17 10.77
C PHE A 86 -19.35 6.96 9.72
N PRO A 87 -20.31 6.03 9.95
CA PRO A 87 -21.38 5.75 9.00
C PRO A 87 -22.35 6.91 8.86
N ASP A 88 -22.58 7.66 9.94
CA ASP A 88 -23.35 8.90 9.94
C ASP A 88 -22.39 10.09 10.05
N LYS A 89 -22.56 11.08 9.17
CA LYS A 89 -21.76 12.32 9.19
C LYS A 89 -22.26 13.31 10.23
N GLN A 90 -23.51 13.19 10.68
CA GLN A 90 -24.15 14.13 11.59
C GLN A 90 -23.98 13.70 13.05
N ASP A 91 -23.84 12.40 13.30
CA ASP A 91 -23.55 11.86 14.64
C ASP A 91 -22.11 11.35 14.75
N SER A 92 -21.23 12.23 15.25
CA SER A 92 -19.83 11.90 15.55
C SER A 92 -19.64 10.84 16.64
N LYS A 93 -20.68 10.53 17.43
CA LYS A 93 -20.63 9.49 18.47
C LYS A 93 -20.91 8.10 17.92
N SER A 94 -21.59 8.01 16.77
CA SER A 94 -21.81 6.75 16.06
C SER A 94 -20.60 6.42 15.18
N TYR A 95 -19.73 5.52 15.67
CA TYR A 95 -18.58 5.04 14.90
C TYR A 95 -18.42 3.52 14.98
N LYS A 96 -17.76 2.95 13.98
CA LYS A 96 -17.31 1.55 13.94
C LYS A 96 -15.79 1.52 13.93
N ILE A 97 -15.18 0.52 14.57
CA ILE A 97 -13.75 0.26 14.46
C ILE A 97 -13.57 -0.82 13.39
N LEU A 98 -12.85 -0.49 12.32
CA LEU A 98 -12.53 -1.39 11.24
C LEU A 98 -11.02 -1.66 11.23
N ARG A 99 -10.62 -2.78 10.61
CA ARG A 99 -9.23 -3.21 10.47
C ARG A 99 -8.90 -3.43 9.01
N LYS A 100 -7.69 -3.07 8.59
CA LYS A 100 -7.18 -3.47 7.27
C LYS A 100 -6.71 -4.93 7.33
N THR A 101 -7.14 -5.72 6.36
CA THR A 101 -6.69 -7.11 6.17
C THR A 101 -5.63 -7.25 5.08
N ARG A 102 -5.40 -6.17 4.33
CA ARG A 102 -4.46 -6.06 3.21
C ARG A 102 -3.51 -4.89 3.43
N VAL A 103 -2.35 -4.92 2.77
CA VAL A 103 -1.33 -3.87 2.89
C VAL A 103 -1.96 -2.52 2.53
N PRO A 104 -1.96 -1.53 3.45
CA PRO A 104 -2.50 -0.21 3.18
C PRO A 104 -1.50 0.67 2.43
N LEU A 105 -2.04 1.62 1.66
CA LEU A 105 -1.27 2.76 1.17
C LEU A 105 -0.96 3.73 2.32
N GLY A 106 0.19 4.40 2.26
CA GLY A 106 0.58 5.41 3.26
C GLY A 106 1.34 4.86 4.48
N VAL A 107 1.64 3.56 4.51
CA VAL A 107 2.53 2.94 5.51
C VAL A 107 3.94 2.82 4.93
N THR A 108 4.95 3.12 5.77
CA THR A 108 6.37 3.20 5.35
C THR A 108 6.93 1.88 4.80
N SER A 109 6.47 0.74 5.32
CA SER A 109 6.91 -0.59 4.90
C SER A 109 6.19 -1.12 3.65
N SER A 110 5.07 -0.52 3.25
CA SER A 110 4.25 -1.02 2.13
C SER A 110 5.02 -1.16 0.81
N PRO A 111 5.85 -0.19 0.37
CA PRO A 111 6.62 -0.33 -0.87
C PRO A 111 7.57 -1.53 -0.86
N PHE A 112 8.23 -1.77 0.27
CA PHE A 112 9.09 -2.94 0.43
C PHE A 112 8.29 -4.24 0.35
N MET A 113 7.17 -4.34 1.07
CA MET A 113 6.31 -5.53 1.04
C MET A 113 5.87 -5.88 -0.38
N LEU A 114 5.47 -4.88 -1.16
CA LEU A 114 5.09 -5.09 -2.56
C LEU A 114 6.25 -5.57 -3.42
N ALA A 115 7.39 -4.89 -3.36
CA ALA A 115 8.57 -5.26 -4.14
C ALA A 115 9.10 -6.65 -3.78
N ALA A 116 9.10 -7.00 -2.49
CA ALA A 116 9.48 -8.32 -1.99
C ALA A 116 8.52 -9.40 -2.49
N ASN A 117 7.20 -9.14 -2.43
CA ASN A 117 6.18 -10.07 -2.91
C ASN A 117 6.30 -10.33 -4.42
N ILE A 118 6.47 -9.29 -5.24
CA ILE A 118 6.69 -9.43 -6.69
C ILE A 118 7.95 -10.26 -6.96
N LYS A 119 9.08 -9.95 -6.31
CA LYS A 119 10.33 -10.71 -6.48
C LYS A 119 10.18 -12.17 -6.07
N TYR A 120 9.45 -12.44 -4.98
CA TYR A 120 9.17 -13.79 -4.52
C TYR A 120 8.41 -14.60 -5.58
N HIS A 121 7.30 -14.04 -6.10
CA HIS A 121 6.50 -14.73 -7.12
C HIS A 121 7.27 -14.93 -8.45
N ILE A 122 8.08 -13.97 -8.89
CA ILE A 122 8.94 -14.12 -10.07
C ILE A 122 9.94 -15.27 -9.88
N ARG A 123 10.58 -15.35 -8.70
CA ARG A 123 11.54 -16.43 -8.39
C ARG A 123 10.88 -17.79 -8.35
N LYS A 124 9.74 -17.89 -7.66
CA LYS A 124 8.95 -19.12 -7.56
C LYS A 124 8.54 -19.64 -8.94
N TYR A 125 8.03 -18.76 -9.80
CA TYR A 125 7.64 -19.12 -11.17
C TYR A 125 8.81 -19.68 -12.01
N LYS A 126 10.02 -19.14 -11.83
CA LYS A 126 11.22 -19.66 -12.52
C LYS A 126 11.62 -21.06 -12.04
N GLN A 127 11.51 -21.31 -10.74
CA GLN A 127 11.83 -22.62 -10.13
C GLN A 127 10.84 -23.70 -10.55
N GLU A 128 9.55 -23.39 -10.69
CA GLU A 128 8.52 -24.35 -11.10
C GLU A 128 8.60 -24.76 -12.59
N ARG A 129 9.39 -24.04 -13.39
CA ARG A 129 9.58 -24.30 -14.83
C ARG A 129 10.99 -24.77 -15.21
N SER A 130 11.88 -24.89 -14.23
CA SER A 130 13.23 -25.45 -14.40
C SER A 130 13.22 -26.91 -13.99
#